data_AF-A0A353VDT4-F1
#
_entry.id   AF-A0A353VDT4-F1
#
_cell.length_a   1.000
_cell.length_b   1.000
_cell.length_c   1.000
_cell.angle_alpha   90.00
_cell.angle_beta   90.00
_cell.angle_gamma   90.00
#
_symmetry.space_group_name_H-M   'P 1'
#
loop_
_entity.id
_entity.type
_entity.pdbx_description
1 polymer ?
#
loop_
_entity_poly.entity_id
_entity_poly.type
_entity_poly.pdbx_seq_one_letter_code
_entity_poly.pdbx_strand_id
1 'polypeptide(L)'
;MSGEHKGGLEDVVVSTSDICLIDGNEGRLVYRGYDVDELVEHSSFEEVVYLLWHGGLPTRKELVAHTRALASTANRRLPPKLLAILRALPRKTTPMEVLRTGVSALSAFDPDAADNSRDATLRKSIRLTAQLPTLVAAWERIRRGKTPVAPDPRLGLAANFLAMMRGARPSPLAVKTFDVGLILHADHEFNASTFAARVTAATLSDVHSAITS
;
A
#
# COMPACT_ATOMS: atom_id res chain seq x y z
N MET A 1 24.77 0.95 36.60
CA MET A 1 23.74 0.39 35.71
C MET A 1 24.28 0.45 34.29
N SER A 2 24.92 -0.63 33.83
CA SER A 2 25.47 -0.70 32.48
C SER A 2 25.21 -2.10 31.95
N GLY A 3 23.96 -2.35 31.53
CA GLY A 3 23.70 -3.47 30.63
C GLY A 3 24.29 -3.13 29.26
N GLU A 4 24.81 -4.12 28.55
CA GLU A 4 25.16 -3.95 27.14
C GLU A 4 23.93 -3.45 26.37
N HIS A 5 23.99 -2.22 25.88
CA HIS A 5 22.96 -1.68 25.01
C HIS A 5 23.23 -2.15 23.59
N LYS A 6 22.44 -3.11 23.11
CA LYS A 6 22.46 -3.53 21.70
C LYS A 6 21.85 -2.42 20.82
N GLY A 7 22.51 -2.12 19.71
CA GLY A 7 22.03 -1.11 18.75
C GLY A 7 20.79 -1.59 17.98
N GLY A 8 20.02 -0.67 17.40
CA GLY A 8 18.95 -1.02 16.47
C GLY A 8 17.70 -1.64 17.09
N LEU A 9 17.50 -1.51 18.41
CA LEU A 9 16.38 -2.11 19.17
C LEU A 9 16.38 -3.65 19.16
N GLU A 10 17.55 -4.26 18.97
CA GLU A 10 17.70 -5.72 19.08
C GLU A 10 17.24 -6.21 20.46
N ASP A 11 16.43 -7.26 20.47
CA ASP A 11 15.80 -7.86 21.67
C ASP A 11 14.92 -6.91 22.50
N VAL A 12 14.44 -5.81 21.92
CA VAL A 12 13.52 -4.86 22.58
C VAL A 12 12.08 -5.06 22.10
N VAL A 13 11.19 -5.46 23.01
CA VAL A 13 9.74 -5.49 22.76
C VAL A 13 9.17 -4.08 22.94
N VAL A 14 8.82 -3.41 21.84
CA VAL A 14 8.40 -2.00 21.84
C VAL A 14 6.88 -1.78 21.94
N SER A 15 6.06 -2.78 21.58
CA SER A 15 4.59 -2.71 21.68
C SER A 15 3.94 -4.07 21.46
N THR A 16 2.62 -4.14 21.59
CA THR A 16 1.81 -5.29 21.18
C THR A 16 1.08 -4.98 19.87
N SER A 17 0.77 -6.02 19.09
CA SER A 17 0.03 -5.94 17.83
C SER A 17 -0.77 -7.21 17.62
N ASP A 18 -1.95 -7.08 17.02
CA ASP A 18 -2.82 -8.19 16.63
C ASP A 18 -2.95 -8.32 15.10
N ILE A 19 -2.06 -7.66 14.34
CA ILE A 19 -2.10 -7.56 12.87
C ILE A 19 -1.40 -8.74 12.20
N CYS A 20 -0.15 -8.96 12.58
CA CYS A 20 0.77 -9.88 11.93
C CYS A 20 1.67 -10.52 12.98
N LEU A 21 1.99 -11.81 12.78
CA LEU A 21 2.92 -12.57 13.59
C LEU A 21 3.93 -13.25 12.67
N ILE A 22 5.21 -13.19 13.05
CA ILE A 22 6.30 -13.93 12.43
C ILE A 22 6.83 -14.93 13.44
N ASP A 23 6.72 -16.21 13.15
CA ASP A 23 7.46 -17.25 13.86
C ASP A 23 8.75 -17.54 13.09
N GLY A 24 9.86 -16.96 13.56
CA GLY A 24 11.17 -17.14 12.93
C GLY A 24 11.75 -18.55 13.08
N ASN A 25 11.28 -19.35 14.04
CA ASN A 25 11.75 -20.72 14.25
C ASN A 25 11.07 -21.68 13.27
N GLU A 26 9.76 -21.50 13.07
CA GLU A 26 8.96 -22.30 12.13
C GLU A 26 8.94 -21.73 10.70
N GLY A 27 9.47 -20.52 10.50
CA GLY A 27 9.46 -19.83 9.21
C GLY A 27 8.06 -19.41 8.77
N ARG A 28 7.18 -19.12 9.72
CA ARG A 28 5.75 -18.93 9.49
C ARG A 28 5.35 -17.47 9.57
N LEU A 29 4.54 -17.02 8.61
CA LEU A 29 3.96 -15.67 8.57
C LEU A 29 2.44 -15.78 8.68
N VAL A 30 1.85 -15.04 9.63
CA VAL A 30 0.42 -15.11 9.93
C VAL A 30 -0.19 -13.72 9.93
N TYR A 31 -1.26 -13.51 9.17
CA TYR A 31 -2.03 -12.27 9.16
C TYR A 31 -3.36 -12.48 9.89
N ARG A 32 -3.61 -11.73 10.97
CA ARG A 32 -4.86 -11.79 11.74
C ARG A 32 -5.29 -13.22 12.12
N GLY A 33 -4.33 -14.10 12.38
CA GLY A 33 -4.57 -15.52 12.71
C GLY A 33 -4.65 -16.48 11.52
N TYR A 34 -4.60 -16.00 10.28
CA TYR A 34 -4.59 -16.82 9.07
C TYR A 34 -3.17 -17.01 8.56
N ASP A 35 -2.83 -18.23 8.15
CA ASP A 35 -1.53 -18.51 7.56
C ASP A 35 -1.41 -17.83 6.18
N VAL A 36 -0.28 -17.18 5.90
CA VAL A 36 -0.11 -16.51 4.62
C VAL A 36 -0.09 -17.49 3.46
N ASP A 37 0.35 -18.74 3.65
CA ASP A 37 0.28 -19.77 2.61
C ASP A 37 -1.18 -20.09 2.21
N GLU A 38 -2.10 -20.07 3.17
CA GLU A 38 -3.54 -20.23 2.89
C GLU A 38 -4.10 -18.99 2.17
N LEU A 39 -3.66 -17.80 2.57
CA LEU A 39 -4.11 -16.54 1.95
C LEU A 39 -3.66 -16.42 0.49
N VAL A 40 -2.42 -16.79 0.15
CA VAL A 40 -1.95 -16.72 -1.25
C VAL A 40 -2.66 -17.72 -2.16
N GLU A 41 -3.04 -18.88 -1.63
CA GLU A 41 -3.75 -19.92 -2.38
C GLU A 41 -5.22 -19.53 -2.59
N HIS A 42 -5.88 -19.02 -1.54
CA HIS A 42 -7.35 -18.91 -1.51
C HIS A 42 -7.92 -17.49 -1.50
N SER A 43 -7.09 -16.46 -1.33
CA SER A 43 -7.55 -15.06 -1.25
C SER A 43 -7.00 -14.21 -2.40
N SER A 44 -7.66 -13.07 -2.64
CA SER A 44 -7.10 -11.98 -3.43
C SER A 44 -6.42 -10.94 -2.55
N PHE A 45 -5.57 -10.09 -3.15
CA PHE A 45 -4.98 -8.97 -2.41
C PHE A 45 -6.04 -8.05 -1.77
N GLU A 46 -7.18 -7.81 -2.43
CA GLU A 46 -8.26 -7.01 -1.85
C GLU A 46 -8.89 -7.66 -0.60
N GLU A 47 -9.00 -8.99 -0.55
CA GLU A 47 -9.47 -9.69 0.66
C GLU A 47 -8.46 -9.55 1.80
N VAL A 48 -7.16 -9.67 1.50
CA VAL A 48 -6.09 -9.53 2.50
C VAL A 48 -5.99 -8.10 3.02
N VAL A 49 -6.12 -7.09 2.17
CA VAL A 49 -6.17 -5.68 2.61
C VAL A 49 -7.38 -5.44 3.53
N TYR A 50 -8.55 -6.00 3.18
CA TYR A 50 -9.72 -5.92 4.05
C TYR A 50 -9.45 -6.60 5.41
N LEU A 51 -8.91 -7.82 5.39
CA LEU A 51 -8.53 -8.57 6.59
C LEU A 51 -7.63 -7.74 7.52
N LEU A 52 -6.56 -7.16 6.98
CA LEU A 52 -5.60 -6.40 7.77
C LEU A 52 -6.23 -5.15 8.43
N TRP A 53 -7.09 -4.44 7.71
CA TRP A 53 -7.74 -3.23 8.22
C TRP A 53 -8.92 -3.48 9.16
N HIS A 54 -9.67 -4.57 8.94
CA HIS A 54 -10.91 -4.85 9.66
C HIS A 54 -10.78 -5.97 10.71
N GLY A 55 -9.69 -6.74 10.68
CA GLY A 55 -9.41 -7.83 11.63
C GLY A 55 -10.06 -9.17 11.28
N GLY A 56 -10.79 -9.27 10.17
CA GLY A 56 -11.43 -10.51 9.71
C GLY A 56 -11.67 -10.51 8.20
N LEU A 57 -11.82 -11.70 7.62
CA LEU A 57 -12.10 -11.84 6.19
C LEU A 57 -13.49 -11.27 5.86
N PRO A 58 -13.64 -10.60 4.69
CA PRO A 58 -14.90 -9.96 4.33
C PRO A 58 -15.99 -10.97 4.00
N THR A 59 -17.24 -10.65 4.32
CA THR A 59 -18.38 -11.26 3.64
C THR A 59 -18.41 -10.85 2.17
N ARG A 60 -19.14 -11.60 1.34
CA ARG A 60 -19.28 -11.28 -0.10
C ARG A 60 -19.74 -9.83 -0.35
N LYS A 61 -20.64 -9.29 0.48
CA LYS A 61 -21.15 -7.93 0.33
C LYS A 61 -20.06 -6.89 0.67
N GLU A 62 -19.31 -7.13 1.73
CA GLU A 62 -18.20 -6.28 2.15
C GLU A 62 -17.08 -6.29 1.12
N LEU A 63 -16.72 -7.47 0.61
CA LEU A 63 -15.71 -7.60 -0.43
C LEU A 63 -16.11 -6.81 -1.68
N VAL A 64 -17.34 -6.96 -2.16
CA VAL A 64 -17.82 -6.19 -3.34
C VAL A 64 -17.73 -4.69 -3.10
N ALA A 65 -18.09 -4.21 -1.91
CA ALA A 65 -18.00 -2.79 -1.58
C ALA A 65 -16.54 -2.32 -1.50
N HIS A 66 -15.67 -3.09 -0.85
CA HIS A 66 -14.25 -2.80 -0.68
C HIS A 66 -13.50 -2.78 -2.01
N THR A 67 -13.64 -3.84 -2.81
CA THR A 67 -13.06 -3.92 -4.15
C THR A 67 -13.55 -2.77 -5.03
N ARG A 68 -14.84 -2.40 -4.97
CA ARG A 68 -15.37 -1.24 -5.70
C ARG A 68 -14.74 0.07 -5.23
N ALA A 69 -14.53 0.25 -3.94
CA ALA A 69 -13.87 1.44 -3.41
C ALA A 69 -12.42 1.54 -3.92
N LEU A 70 -11.63 0.47 -3.82
CA LEU A 70 -10.27 0.39 -4.35
C LEU A 70 -10.22 0.52 -5.89
N ALA A 71 -11.25 0.05 -6.59
CA ALA A 71 -11.33 0.08 -8.05
C ALA A 71 -11.84 1.40 -8.62
N SER A 72 -12.50 2.22 -7.81
CA SER A 72 -13.14 3.44 -8.29
C SER A 72 -12.14 4.39 -8.94
N THR A 73 -12.53 4.99 -10.07
CA THR A 73 -11.74 6.01 -10.74
C THR A 73 -11.48 7.22 -9.83
N ALA A 74 -12.43 7.53 -8.93
CA ALA A 74 -12.28 8.60 -7.96
C ALA A 74 -11.09 8.38 -7.02
N ASN A 75 -10.89 7.15 -6.54
CA ASN A 75 -9.76 6.81 -5.68
C ASN A 75 -8.49 6.56 -6.49
N ARG A 76 -8.53 5.90 -7.65
CA ARG A 76 -7.32 5.56 -8.41
C ARG A 76 -6.66 6.72 -9.16
N ARG A 77 -7.43 7.77 -9.49
CA ARG A 77 -6.90 8.90 -10.31
C ARG A 77 -5.88 9.71 -9.53
N LEU A 78 -4.84 10.17 -10.25
CA LEU A 78 -3.89 11.15 -9.73
C LEU A 78 -4.38 12.56 -10.06
N PRO A 79 -4.25 13.53 -9.14
CA PRO A 79 -4.52 14.93 -9.45
C PRO A 79 -3.68 15.41 -10.65
N PRO A 80 -4.24 16.21 -11.58
CA PRO A 80 -3.49 16.72 -12.74
C PRO A 80 -2.22 17.50 -12.34
N LYS A 81 -2.28 18.24 -11.22
CA LYS A 81 -1.12 18.95 -10.66
C LYS A 81 -0.02 18.00 -10.21
N LEU A 82 -0.36 16.85 -9.63
CA LEU A 82 0.62 15.80 -9.30
C LEU A 82 1.27 15.24 -10.57
N LEU A 83 0.50 14.96 -11.62
CA LEU A 83 1.07 14.52 -12.90
C LEU A 83 2.00 15.57 -13.53
N ALA A 84 1.77 16.86 -13.30
CA ALA A 84 2.67 17.93 -13.72
C ALA A 84 3.99 17.89 -12.93
N ILE A 85 3.94 17.69 -11.61
CA ILE A 85 5.13 17.48 -10.76
C ILE A 85 5.95 16.31 -11.31
N LEU A 86 5.30 15.16 -11.57
CA LEU A 86 6.00 13.98 -12.11
C LEU A 86 6.72 14.27 -13.43
N ARG A 87 6.10 15.05 -14.33
CA ARG A 87 6.73 15.40 -15.62
C ARG A 87 7.91 16.37 -15.47
N ALA A 88 7.95 17.15 -14.38
CA ALA A 88 9.02 18.08 -14.09
C ALA A 88 10.24 17.42 -13.42
N LEU A 89 10.09 16.20 -12.87
CA LEU A 89 11.19 15.48 -12.25
C LEU A 89 12.25 15.05 -13.29
N PRO A 90 13.55 15.07 -12.93
CA PRO A 90 14.59 14.48 -13.76
C PRO A 90 14.27 13.01 -14.10
N ARG A 91 14.43 12.60 -15.37
CA ARG A 91 14.12 11.21 -15.78
C ARG A 91 14.91 10.13 -15.02
N LYS A 92 16.03 10.50 -14.41
CA LYS A 92 16.88 9.63 -13.58
C LYS A 92 16.36 9.42 -12.16
N THR A 93 15.33 10.15 -11.73
CA THR A 93 14.74 10.02 -10.39
C THR A 93 14.23 8.60 -10.18
N THR A 94 14.61 8.02 -9.05
CA THR A 94 14.27 6.63 -8.73
C THR A 94 12.78 6.49 -8.42
N PRO A 95 12.16 5.32 -8.66
CA PRO A 95 10.77 5.09 -8.30
C PRO A 95 10.46 5.39 -6.82
N MET A 96 11.39 5.13 -5.90
CA MET A 96 11.20 5.40 -4.48
C MET A 96 11.20 6.90 -4.16
N GLU A 97 12.06 7.70 -4.78
CA GLU A 97 12.02 9.16 -4.64
C GLU A 97 10.69 9.73 -5.16
N VAL A 98 10.19 9.19 -6.28
CA VAL A 98 8.89 9.59 -6.83
C VAL A 98 7.74 9.18 -5.93
N LEU A 99 7.79 7.98 -5.34
CA LEU A 99 6.79 7.54 -4.36
C LEU A 99 6.77 8.47 -3.14
N ARG A 100 7.92 8.74 -2.53
CA ARG A 100 8.03 9.66 -1.38
C ARG A 100 7.45 11.04 -1.69
N THR A 101 7.87 11.65 -2.79
CA THR A 101 7.37 12.97 -3.20
C THR A 101 5.90 12.95 -3.59
N GLY A 102 5.45 11.89 -4.26
CA GLY A 102 4.07 11.75 -4.71
C GLY A 102 3.09 11.55 -3.56
N VAL A 103 3.41 10.69 -2.60
CA VAL A 103 2.60 10.47 -1.39
C VAL A 103 2.53 11.75 -0.56
N SER A 104 3.67 12.42 -0.33
CA SER A 104 3.70 13.71 0.36
C SER A 104 2.80 14.73 -0.33
N ALA A 105 2.88 14.85 -1.65
CA ALA A 105 2.04 15.78 -2.41
C ALA A 105 0.55 15.40 -2.42
N LEU A 106 0.21 14.10 -2.39
CA LEU A 106 -1.17 13.62 -2.34
C LEU A 106 -1.92 14.11 -1.10
N SER A 107 -1.22 14.31 0.02
CA SER A 107 -1.81 14.85 1.26
C SER A 107 -2.55 16.17 1.04
N ALA A 108 -1.99 17.07 0.23
CA ALA A 108 -2.55 18.39 -0.06
C ALA A 108 -3.81 18.33 -0.95
N PHE A 109 -4.10 17.19 -1.58
CA PHE A 109 -5.26 16.98 -2.44
C PHE A 109 -6.32 16.09 -1.80
N ASP A 110 -6.07 15.58 -0.60
CA ASP A 110 -6.98 14.68 0.09
C ASP A 110 -8.09 15.48 0.81
N PRO A 111 -9.38 15.18 0.56
CA PRO A 111 -10.49 15.91 1.19
C PRO A 111 -10.58 15.70 2.71
N ASP A 112 -10.01 14.61 3.23
CA ASP A 112 -9.97 14.27 4.65
C ASP A 112 -8.59 14.63 5.27
N ALA A 113 -7.76 15.47 4.62
CA ALA A 113 -6.38 15.75 5.05
C ALA A 113 -6.29 16.21 6.51
N ALA A 114 -7.22 17.06 6.95
CA ALA A 114 -7.26 17.61 8.31
C ALA A 114 -7.94 16.70 9.35
N ASP A 115 -8.55 15.58 8.93
CA ASP A 115 -9.29 14.68 9.81
C ASP A 115 -8.47 13.41 10.08
N ASN A 116 -8.06 13.22 11.35
CA ASN A 116 -7.32 12.05 11.83
C ASN A 116 -8.20 11.05 12.59
N SER A 117 -9.53 11.15 12.47
CA SER A 117 -10.45 10.12 12.95
C SER A 117 -10.15 8.76 12.28
N ARG A 118 -10.55 7.67 12.95
CA ARG A 118 -10.38 6.31 12.41
C ARG A 118 -11.02 6.16 11.03
N ASP A 119 -12.24 6.69 10.86
CA ASP A 119 -12.98 6.57 9.61
C ASP A 119 -12.34 7.37 8.48
N ALA A 120 -11.88 8.59 8.77
CA ALA A 120 -11.12 9.39 7.80
C ALA A 120 -9.79 8.73 7.43
N THR A 121 -9.08 8.19 8.41
CA THR A 121 -7.83 7.45 8.18
C THR A 121 -8.06 6.25 7.28
N LEU A 122 -9.12 5.46 7.51
CA LEU A 122 -9.46 4.34 6.63
C LEU A 122 -9.77 4.80 5.20
N ARG A 123 -10.53 5.90 5.02
CA ARG A 123 -10.79 6.48 3.69
C ARG A 123 -9.50 6.96 3.00
N LYS A 124 -8.60 7.60 3.74
CA LYS A 124 -7.25 8.01 3.26
C LYS A 124 -6.42 6.79 2.86
N SER A 125 -6.41 5.72 3.66
CA SER A 125 -5.71 4.46 3.36
C SER A 125 -6.25 3.80 2.09
N ILE A 126 -7.57 3.72 1.90
CA ILE A 126 -8.18 3.22 0.65
C ILE A 126 -7.71 4.04 -0.55
N ARG A 127 -7.70 5.38 -0.44
CA ARG A 127 -7.21 6.25 -1.53
C ARG A 127 -5.73 6.00 -1.81
N LEU A 128 -4.87 6.00 -0.80
CA LEU A 128 -3.44 5.75 -0.97
C LEU A 128 -3.16 4.40 -1.61
N THR A 129 -3.75 3.31 -1.12
CA THR A 129 -3.62 1.97 -1.71
C THR A 129 -4.07 1.93 -3.17
N ALA A 130 -5.13 2.66 -3.52
CA ALA A 130 -5.61 2.76 -4.90
C ALA A 130 -4.73 3.65 -5.80
N GLN A 131 -4.09 4.69 -5.25
CA GLN A 131 -3.31 5.68 -6.01
C GLN A 131 -1.86 5.26 -6.24
N LEU A 132 -1.24 4.57 -5.27
CA LEU A 132 0.17 4.17 -5.35
C LEU A 132 0.50 3.37 -6.63
N PRO A 133 -0.29 2.37 -7.06
CA PRO A 133 -0.05 1.68 -8.33
C PRO A 133 -0.13 2.61 -9.54
N THR A 134 -1.07 3.56 -9.54
CA THR A 134 -1.21 4.56 -10.61
C THR A 134 -0.01 5.50 -10.64
N LEU A 135 0.50 5.92 -9.48
CA LEU A 135 1.68 6.77 -9.33
C LEU A 135 2.92 6.11 -9.92
N VAL A 136 3.19 4.85 -9.53
CA VAL A 136 4.34 4.08 -10.04
C VAL A 136 4.22 3.86 -11.54
N ALA A 137 3.06 3.44 -12.03
CA ALA A 137 2.85 3.18 -13.45
C ALA A 137 2.93 4.46 -14.31
N ALA A 138 2.41 5.58 -13.80
CA ALA A 138 2.54 6.87 -14.47
C ALA A 138 4.01 7.28 -14.58
N TRP A 139 4.78 7.17 -13.49
CA TRP A 139 6.21 7.50 -13.51
C TRP A 139 7.01 6.63 -14.47
N GLU A 140 6.79 5.32 -14.46
CA GLU A 140 7.46 4.37 -15.35
C GLU A 140 7.31 4.77 -16.82
N ARG A 141 6.11 5.21 -17.19
CA ARG A 141 5.80 5.62 -18.56
C ARG A 141 6.42 6.98 -18.88
N ILE A 142 6.27 7.96 -17.98
CA ILE A 142 6.84 9.30 -18.13
C ILE A 142 8.36 9.22 -18.34
N ARG A 143 9.08 8.46 -17.49
CA ARG A 143 10.55 8.35 -17.58
C ARG A 143 11.02 7.66 -18.87
N ARG A 144 10.15 6.82 -19.47
CA ARG A 144 10.36 6.20 -20.79
C ARG A 144 9.81 7.02 -21.97
N GLY A 145 9.36 8.25 -21.75
CA GLY A 145 8.80 9.11 -22.80
C GLY A 145 7.43 8.67 -23.34
N LYS A 146 6.71 7.82 -22.59
CA LYS A 146 5.36 7.33 -22.94
C LYS A 146 4.29 8.09 -22.16
N THR A 147 3.12 8.27 -22.76
CA THR A 147 1.93 8.84 -22.10
C THR A 147 1.40 7.87 -21.03
N PRO A 148 1.15 8.30 -19.78
CA PRO A 148 0.49 7.49 -18.76
C PRO A 148 -0.83 6.88 -19.24
N VAL A 149 -1.12 5.65 -18.81
CA VAL A 149 -2.37 4.95 -19.10
C VAL A 149 -3.32 5.17 -17.93
N ALA A 150 -4.58 5.49 -18.21
CA ALA A 150 -5.59 5.68 -17.17
C ALA A 150 -5.96 4.35 -16.49
N PRO A 151 -6.28 4.36 -15.19
CA PRO A 151 -6.75 3.16 -14.49
C PRO A 151 -8.10 2.68 -15.03
N ASP A 152 -8.28 1.37 -15.16
CA ASP A 152 -9.53 0.73 -15.57
C ASP A 152 -10.33 0.28 -14.32
N PRO A 153 -11.51 0.85 -14.05
CA PRO A 153 -12.30 0.51 -12.86
C PRO A 153 -12.90 -0.90 -12.90
N ARG A 154 -12.80 -1.62 -14.01
CA ARG A 154 -13.27 -3.01 -14.16
C ARG A 154 -12.22 -4.04 -13.74
N LEU A 155 -10.97 -3.61 -13.50
CA LEU A 155 -9.87 -4.48 -13.11
C LEU A 155 -9.58 -4.38 -11.61
N GLY A 156 -9.29 -5.53 -10.98
CA GLY A 156 -8.67 -5.58 -9.65
C GLY A 156 -7.30 -4.90 -9.62
N LEU A 157 -6.74 -4.69 -8.43
CA LEU A 157 -5.54 -3.86 -8.24
C LEU A 157 -4.34 -4.40 -9.02
N ALA A 158 -4.06 -5.70 -8.90
CA ALA A 158 -2.96 -6.36 -9.60
C ALA A 158 -3.06 -6.23 -11.13
N ALA A 159 -4.22 -6.59 -11.70
CA ALA A 159 -4.46 -6.50 -13.13
C ALA A 159 -4.39 -5.07 -13.65
N ASN A 160 -4.96 -4.11 -12.91
CA ASN A 160 -4.92 -2.70 -13.26
C ASN A 160 -3.48 -2.16 -13.28
N PHE A 161 -2.68 -2.47 -12.26
CA PHE A 161 -1.27 -2.05 -12.20
C PHE A 161 -0.47 -2.56 -13.41
N LEU A 162 -0.55 -3.86 -13.68
CA LEU A 162 0.17 -4.47 -14.81
C LEU A 162 -0.29 -3.90 -16.15
N ALA A 163 -1.60 -3.67 -16.31
CA ALA A 163 -2.17 -3.06 -17.51
C ALA A 163 -1.65 -1.64 -17.72
N MET A 164 -1.61 -0.80 -16.67
CA MET A 164 -1.07 0.55 -16.76
C MET A 164 0.43 0.54 -17.06
N MET A 165 1.22 -0.29 -16.38
CA MET A 165 2.66 -0.42 -16.60
C MET A 165 2.99 -0.78 -18.06
N ARG A 166 2.30 -1.78 -18.62
CA ARG A 166 2.59 -2.31 -19.96
C ARG A 166 1.85 -1.55 -21.08
N GLY A 167 0.71 -0.94 -20.76
CA GLY A 167 -0.23 -0.39 -21.76
C GLY A 167 -0.99 -1.48 -22.54
N ALA A 168 -1.07 -2.69 -22.00
CA ALA A 168 -1.74 -3.83 -22.62
C ALA A 168 -2.33 -4.75 -21.53
N ARG A 169 -3.36 -5.52 -21.86
CA ARG A 169 -4.02 -6.42 -20.90
C ARG A 169 -3.02 -7.52 -20.47
N PRO A 170 -2.80 -7.72 -19.14
CA PRO A 170 -1.92 -8.78 -18.66
C PRO A 170 -2.55 -10.17 -18.83
N SER A 171 -1.70 -11.20 -18.90
CA SER A 171 -2.15 -12.59 -18.88
C SER A 171 -2.69 -12.99 -17.50
N PRO A 172 -3.61 -13.97 -17.41
CA PRO A 172 -4.12 -14.45 -16.12
C PRO A 172 -3.01 -14.89 -15.16
N LEU A 173 -1.99 -15.60 -15.66
CA LEU A 173 -0.84 -16.03 -14.86
C LEU A 173 -0.09 -14.82 -14.27
N ALA A 174 0.20 -13.80 -15.08
CA ALA A 174 0.91 -12.62 -14.59
C ALA A 174 0.10 -11.87 -13.52
N VAL A 175 -1.23 -11.83 -13.65
CA VAL A 175 -2.11 -11.24 -12.63
C VAL A 175 -2.03 -12.03 -11.33
N LYS A 176 -2.22 -13.36 -11.37
CA LYS A 176 -2.16 -14.21 -10.17
C LYS A 176 -0.79 -14.15 -9.49
N THR A 177 0.31 -14.23 -10.26
CA THR A 177 1.66 -14.13 -9.70
C THR A 177 1.90 -12.78 -9.01
N PHE A 178 1.46 -11.68 -9.62
CA PHE A 178 1.62 -10.37 -9.02
C PHE A 178 0.73 -10.19 -7.79
N ASP A 179 -0.50 -10.72 -7.81
CA ASP A 179 -1.42 -10.71 -6.68
C ASP A 179 -0.85 -11.47 -5.47
N VAL A 180 -0.30 -12.66 -5.68
CA VAL A 180 0.45 -13.41 -4.64
C VAL A 180 1.62 -12.58 -4.12
N GLY A 181 2.39 -11.95 -5.01
CA GLY A 181 3.48 -11.05 -4.61
C GLY A 181 3.00 -9.90 -3.72
N LEU A 182 1.84 -9.31 -4.02
CA LEU A 182 1.25 -8.26 -3.19
C LEU A 182 0.80 -8.78 -1.82
N ILE A 183 0.18 -9.97 -1.76
CA ILE A 183 -0.24 -10.59 -0.50
C ILE A 183 0.98 -10.84 0.40
N LEU A 184 2.04 -11.45 -0.15
CA LEU A 184 3.27 -11.74 0.60
C LEU A 184 3.98 -10.50 1.15
N HIS A 185 3.75 -9.33 0.55
CA HIS A 185 4.34 -8.05 0.97
C HIS A 185 3.33 -7.14 1.69
N ALA A 186 2.14 -7.63 2.03
CA ALA A 186 1.08 -6.79 2.58
C ALA A 186 1.40 -6.28 4.00
N ASP A 187 2.04 -7.10 4.82
CA ASP A 187 2.54 -6.73 6.15
C ASP A 187 3.73 -7.61 6.58
N HIS A 188 4.56 -7.11 7.49
CA HIS A 188 5.71 -7.84 8.03
C HIS A 188 6.09 -7.31 9.42
N GLU A 189 5.11 -7.24 10.32
CA GLU A 189 5.26 -6.87 11.74
C GLU A 189 6.00 -5.52 11.94
N PHE A 190 6.90 -5.40 12.91
CA PHE A 190 7.64 -4.16 13.20
C PHE A 190 8.96 -4.08 12.43
N ASN A 191 8.90 -4.33 11.13
CA ASN A 191 9.97 -3.95 10.22
C ASN A 191 10.23 -2.43 10.30
N ALA A 192 11.45 -2.02 9.90
CA ALA A 192 11.90 -0.63 10.05
C ALA A 192 10.94 0.41 9.45
N SER A 193 10.32 0.14 8.30
CA SER A 193 9.39 1.08 7.65
C SER A 193 8.07 1.22 8.43
N THR A 194 7.52 0.11 8.91
CA THR A 194 6.32 0.12 9.77
C THR A 194 6.61 0.79 11.10
N PHE A 195 7.79 0.55 11.68
CA PHE A 195 8.20 1.22 12.91
C PHE A 195 8.35 2.73 12.73
N ALA A 196 8.98 3.20 11.64
CA ALA A 196 9.09 4.62 11.32
C ALA A 196 7.71 5.29 11.17
N ALA A 197 6.80 4.67 10.41
CA ALA A 197 5.43 5.15 10.25
C ALA A 197 4.69 5.26 11.59
N ARG A 198 4.87 4.27 12.49
CA ARG A 198 4.30 4.30 13.85
C ARG A 198 4.87 5.42 14.70
N VAL A 199 6.17 5.68 14.62
CA VAL A 199 6.81 6.80 15.34
C VAL A 199 6.22 8.14 14.88
N THR A 200 6.06 8.34 13.57
CA THR A 200 5.41 9.54 13.03
C THR A 200 3.96 9.65 13.48
N ALA A 201 3.18 8.56 13.39
CA ALA A 201 1.79 8.55 13.85
C ALA A 201 1.65 8.81 15.37
N ALA A 202 2.62 8.35 16.19
CA ALA A 202 2.62 8.57 17.63
C ALA A 202 2.73 10.06 18.03
N THR A 203 3.19 10.91 17.11
CA THR A 203 3.18 12.39 17.27
C THR A 203 1.82 13.03 16.95
N LEU A 204 0.79 12.21 16.71
CA LEU A 204 -0.54 12.62 16.21
C LEU A 204 -0.53 13.20 14.79
N SER A 205 0.55 12.93 14.03
CA SER A 205 0.65 13.28 12.62
C SER A 205 -0.31 12.44 11.75
N ASP A 206 -0.58 12.92 10.54
CA ASP A 206 -1.52 12.28 9.64
C ASP A 206 -0.92 11.06 8.91
N VAL A 207 -1.79 10.23 8.33
CA VAL A 207 -1.38 8.99 7.63
C VAL A 207 -0.48 9.23 6.42
N HIS A 208 -0.61 10.34 5.70
CA HIS A 208 0.30 10.61 4.56
C HIS A 208 1.71 10.90 5.06
N SER A 209 1.83 11.65 6.15
CA SER A 209 3.12 11.90 6.80
C SER A 209 3.76 10.59 7.29
N ALA A 210 2.98 9.71 7.91
CA ALA A 210 3.45 8.39 8.35
C ALA A 210 3.87 7.46 7.20
N ILE A 211 3.19 7.51 6.05
CA ILE A 211 3.58 6.70 4.87
C ILE A 211 4.75 7.33 4.11
N THR A 212 4.99 8.63 4.27
CA THR A 212 6.11 9.35 3.63
C THR A 212 7.44 9.12 4.36
N SER A 213 7.40 8.89 5.69
CA SER A 213 8.57 8.81 6.58
C SER A 213 9.49 7.64 6.31
#